data_AF-A0AAN4YDS2-F1
#
_entry.id   AF-A0AAN4YDS2-F1
#
_cell.length_a   1.000
_cell.length_b   1.000
_cell.length_c   1.000
_cell.angle_alpha   90.00
_cell.angle_beta   90.00
_cell.angle_gamma   90.00
#
_symmetry.space_group_name_H-M   'P 1'
#
loop_
_entity.id
_entity.type
_entity.pdbx_description
1 polymer ?
#
loop_
_entity_poly.entity_id
_entity_poly.type
_entity_poly.pdbx_seq_one_letter_code
_entity_poly.pdbx_strand_id
1 'polypeptide(L)'
;MRRSTSTTTTASVSDPGHPRDATIRPQVRLDGLPLIALPNNPTSLQLPHARARDILAFHQFLFRTMPILFPPASLSFWRDYVCQEAWGIEYVFDAVVALGCMHRATLLLSQQTESDRDHGFDTKVIAVQMYSNALKGVSDSLACTQISMALLLAVLILFAYTEVRPIIED
;
A
#
# COMPACT_ATOMS: atom_id res chain seq x y z
N MET A 1 19.32 62.80 -34.24
CA MET A 1 18.46 63.62 -33.35
C MET A 1 17.14 62.88 -33.14
N ARG A 2 16.75 62.62 -31.87
CA ARG A 2 15.39 62.33 -31.29
C ARG A 2 14.48 61.27 -31.96
N ARG A 3 14.17 60.10 -31.36
CA ARG A 3 13.36 59.76 -30.15
C ARG A 3 11.85 60.05 -30.33
N SER A 4 11.01 59.00 -30.36
CA SER A 4 9.98 58.68 -29.31
C SER A 4 8.95 57.61 -29.72
N THR A 5 8.62 56.79 -28.72
CA THR A 5 7.73 55.63 -28.53
C THR A 5 6.22 55.91 -28.49
N SER A 6 5.37 54.88 -28.67
CA SER A 6 4.20 54.46 -27.82
C SER A 6 3.44 53.27 -28.47
N THR A 7 3.53 52.03 -27.97
CA THR A 7 2.54 51.26 -27.15
C THR A 7 1.09 51.23 -27.69
N THR A 8 0.49 50.05 -27.93
CA THR A 8 -0.23 49.29 -26.90
C THR A 8 -0.43 47.82 -27.33
N THR A 9 0.10 46.87 -26.56
CA THR A 9 -0.26 45.45 -26.62
C THR A 9 -1.03 45.15 -25.33
N THR A 10 -2.30 44.77 -25.47
CA THR A 10 -3.17 44.33 -24.37
C THR A 10 -2.70 42.98 -23.84
N ALA A 11 -2.46 42.94 -22.54
CA ALA A 11 -2.12 41.74 -21.79
C ALA A 11 -3.31 40.77 -21.74
N SER A 12 -3.06 39.50 -22.07
CA SER A 12 -3.94 38.39 -21.73
C SER A 12 -3.21 37.49 -20.74
N VAL A 13 -3.76 37.52 -19.53
CA VAL A 13 -3.56 36.72 -18.32
C VAL A 13 -2.80 35.39 -18.50
N SER A 14 -1.76 35.24 -17.68
CA SER A 14 -1.01 34.02 -17.41
C SER A 14 -1.89 32.90 -16.89
N ASP A 15 -1.92 31.77 -17.62
CA ASP A 15 -2.45 30.50 -17.12
C ASP A 15 -1.25 29.62 -16.70
N PRO A 16 -1.13 29.22 -15.42
CA PRO A 16 0.01 28.45 -14.95
C PRO A 16 -0.01 27.04 -15.56
N GLY A 17 1.13 26.66 -16.14
CA GLY A 17 1.29 25.49 -16.99
C GLY A 17 0.70 24.21 -16.40
N HIS A 18 -0.34 23.70 -17.07
CA HIS A 18 -0.69 22.30 -17.03
C HIS A 18 0.44 21.48 -17.66
N PRO A 19 1.09 20.56 -16.94
CA PRO A 19 1.91 19.55 -17.59
C PRO A 19 0.97 18.63 -18.39
N ARG A 20 1.05 18.77 -19.72
CA ARG A 20 0.38 17.94 -20.72
C ARG A 20 0.68 16.46 -20.47
N ASP A 21 -0.37 15.65 -20.53
CA ASP A 21 -0.38 14.22 -20.85
C ASP A 21 0.87 13.43 -20.43
N ALA A 22 1.03 13.24 -19.12
CA ALA A 22 1.66 12.02 -18.65
C ALA A 22 0.61 10.91 -18.80
N THR A 23 0.61 10.20 -19.93
CA THR A 23 -0.03 8.88 -19.96
C THR A 23 0.63 8.05 -18.86
N ILE A 24 -0.02 7.92 -17.71
CA ILE A 24 0.49 7.22 -16.54
C ILE A 24 0.59 5.76 -16.93
N ARG A 25 1.72 5.37 -17.51
CA ARG A 25 2.03 3.96 -17.75
C ARG A 25 2.29 3.34 -16.38
N PRO A 26 1.60 2.26 -16.01
CA PRO A 26 1.90 1.55 -14.78
C PRO A 26 3.37 1.12 -14.83
N GLN A 27 4.16 1.59 -13.86
CA GLN A 27 5.57 1.22 -13.75
C GLN A 27 5.66 -0.24 -13.29
N VAL A 28 6.17 -1.10 -14.17
CA VAL A 28 6.39 -2.52 -13.92
C VAL A 28 7.84 -2.71 -13.45
N ARG A 29 8.03 -3.47 -12.38
CA ARG A 29 9.33 -3.77 -11.75
C ARG A 29 9.94 -5.05 -12.35
N LEU A 30 11.22 -5.33 -12.04
CA LEU A 30 12.00 -6.43 -12.63
C LEU A 30 11.50 -7.85 -12.31
N ASP A 31 10.58 -7.99 -11.35
CA ASP A 31 9.78 -9.19 -11.06
C ASP A 31 8.57 -9.36 -12.00
N GLY A 32 8.35 -8.40 -12.91
CA GLY A 32 7.27 -8.38 -13.87
C GLY A 32 5.91 -7.95 -13.31
N LEU A 33 5.80 -7.62 -12.01
CA LEU A 33 4.51 -7.30 -11.40
C LEU A 33 4.51 -5.92 -10.74
N PRO A 34 3.66 -4.97 -11.18
CA PRO A 34 3.62 -3.65 -10.56
C PRO A 34 3.11 -3.73 -9.13
N LEU A 35 3.72 -2.91 -8.25
CA LEU A 35 3.10 -2.48 -7.00
C LEU A 35 1.69 -2.00 -7.32
N ILE A 36 0.68 -2.45 -6.55
CA ILE A 36 -0.70 -2.04 -6.85
C ILE A 36 -1.09 -0.86 -5.97
N ALA A 37 -1.53 0.19 -6.65
CA ALA A 37 -2.33 1.26 -6.08
C ALA A 37 -3.43 1.57 -7.08
N LEU A 38 -4.68 1.49 -6.62
CA LEU A 38 -5.82 1.87 -7.42
C LEU A 38 -6.30 3.26 -6.98
N PRO A 39 -6.56 4.21 -7.89
CA PRO A 39 -6.37 4.12 -9.34
C PRO A 39 -4.93 4.35 -9.80
N ASN A 40 -4.09 5.04 -9.02
CA ASN A 40 -2.74 5.44 -9.41
C ASN A 40 -1.71 5.13 -8.31
N ASN A 41 -0.51 4.72 -8.71
CA ASN A 41 0.63 4.58 -7.80
C ASN A 41 1.29 5.93 -7.52
N PRO A 42 1.91 6.08 -6.33
CA PRO A 42 2.83 7.19 -6.11
C PRO A 42 3.98 7.12 -7.11
N THR A 43 4.39 8.28 -7.60
CA THR A 43 5.62 8.41 -8.38
C THR A 43 6.85 8.22 -7.49
N SER A 44 8.01 7.95 -8.08
CA SER A 44 9.27 7.79 -7.34
C SER A 44 9.67 9.03 -6.51
N LEU A 45 9.15 10.21 -6.85
CA LEU A 45 9.40 11.47 -6.15
C LEU A 45 8.41 11.74 -5.00
N GLN A 46 7.34 10.95 -4.90
CA GLN A 46 6.30 11.15 -3.89
C GLN A 46 6.53 10.23 -2.71
N LEU A 47 6.58 10.84 -1.52
CA LEU A 47 6.52 10.13 -0.25
C LEU A 47 5.05 10.11 0.22
N PRO A 48 4.35 8.97 0.18
CA PRO A 48 2.97 8.91 0.66
C PRO A 48 2.90 9.21 2.15
N HIS A 49 1.90 9.96 2.60
CA HIS A 49 1.62 10.16 4.02
C HIS A 49 1.02 8.87 4.63
N ALA A 50 0.95 8.78 5.96
CA ALA A 50 0.51 7.58 6.70
C ALA A 50 -0.78 6.94 6.14
N ARG A 51 -1.88 7.69 6.08
CA ARG A 51 -3.17 7.19 5.54
C ARG A 51 -3.10 6.67 4.10
N ALA A 52 -2.25 7.27 3.25
CA ALA A 52 -2.09 6.80 1.88
C ALA A 52 -1.32 5.47 1.88
N ARG A 53 -0.35 5.28 2.78
CA ARG A 53 0.36 4.00 2.94
C ARG A 53 -0.59 2.88 3.34
N ASP A 54 -1.54 3.16 4.23
CA ASP A 54 -2.56 2.18 4.65
C ASP A 54 -3.42 1.74 3.45
N ILE A 55 -3.88 2.69 2.64
CA ILE A 55 -4.66 2.41 1.42
C ILE A 55 -3.82 1.61 0.41
N LEU A 56 -2.56 1.99 0.20
CA LEU A 56 -1.64 1.30 -0.71
C LEU A 56 -1.41 -0.15 -0.27
N ALA A 57 -1.24 -0.37 1.02
CA ALA A 57 -1.06 -1.69 1.60
C ALA A 57 -2.32 -2.54 1.52
N PHE A 58 -3.48 -1.96 1.81
CA PHE A 58 -4.77 -2.62 1.67
C PHE A 58 -5.02 -3.05 0.21
N HIS A 59 -4.77 -2.17 -0.76
CA HIS A 59 -4.85 -2.52 -2.18
C HIS A 59 -3.83 -3.60 -2.58
N GLN A 60 -2.60 -3.51 -2.09
CA GLN A 60 -1.59 -4.55 -2.30
C GLN A 60 -2.09 -5.90 -1.77
N PHE A 61 -2.69 -5.94 -0.58
CA PHE A 61 -3.28 -7.14 -0.02
C PHE A 61 -4.38 -7.69 -0.93
N LEU A 62 -5.38 -6.87 -1.25
CA LEU A 62 -6.59 -7.29 -1.96
C LEU A 62 -6.28 -7.82 -3.37
N PHE A 63 -5.43 -7.13 -4.12
CA PHE A 63 -5.23 -7.39 -5.54
C PHE A 63 -3.99 -8.23 -5.86
N ARG A 64 -3.03 -8.33 -4.93
CA ARG A 64 -1.80 -9.13 -5.13
C ARG A 64 -1.60 -10.19 -4.07
N THR A 65 -1.59 -9.82 -2.79
CA THR A 65 -1.18 -10.75 -1.73
C THR A 65 -2.19 -11.89 -1.56
N MET A 66 -3.47 -11.55 -1.43
CA MET A 66 -4.53 -12.52 -1.18
C MET A 66 -4.65 -13.56 -2.31
N PRO A 67 -4.67 -13.20 -3.61
CA PRO A 67 -4.73 -14.20 -4.70
C PRO A 67 -3.51 -15.13 -4.79
N ILE A 68 -2.35 -14.73 -4.25
CA ILE A 68 -1.13 -15.56 -4.23
C ILE A 68 -1.16 -16.55 -3.06
N LEU A 69 -1.62 -16.10 -1.89
CA LEU A 69 -1.56 -16.90 -0.67
C LEU A 69 -2.73 -17.86 -0.51
N PHE A 70 -3.90 -17.53 -1.08
CA PHE A 70 -5.13 -18.26 -0.82
C PHE A 70 -5.75 -18.83 -2.11
N PRO A 71 -6.25 -20.07 -2.07
CA PRO A 71 -6.88 -20.68 -3.23
C PRO A 71 -8.16 -19.94 -3.64
N PRO A 72 -8.55 -19.96 -4.93
CA PRO A 72 -9.75 -19.27 -5.43
C PRO A 72 -11.03 -19.58 -4.65
N ALA A 73 -11.18 -20.82 -4.19
CA ALA A 73 -12.35 -21.28 -3.43
C ALA A 73 -12.52 -20.60 -2.06
N SER A 74 -11.45 -20.09 -1.46
CA SER A 74 -11.50 -19.38 -0.18
C SER A 74 -11.48 -17.86 -0.32
N LEU A 75 -11.43 -17.32 -1.54
CA LEU A 75 -11.38 -15.87 -1.75
C LEU A 75 -12.61 -15.15 -1.23
N SER A 76 -13.79 -15.76 -1.24
CA SER A 76 -14.98 -15.14 -0.62
C SER A 76 -14.80 -14.92 0.88
N PHE A 77 -14.14 -15.84 1.58
CA PHE A 77 -13.82 -15.66 2.99
C PHE A 77 -12.85 -14.49 3.21
N TRP A 78 -11.75 -14.44 2.47
CA TRP A 78 -10.74 -13.39 2.65
C TRP A 78 -11.21 -12.02 2.16
N ARG A 79 -11.74 -11.97 0.93
CA ARG A 79 -12.15 -10.74 0.24
C ARG A 79 -13.48 -10.21 0.74
N ASP A 80 -14.47 -11.08 0.92
CA ASP A 80 -15.84 -10.63 1.20
C ASP A 80 -16.13 -10.64 2.69
N TYR A 81 -15.57 -11.57 3.47
CA TYR A 81 -15.79 -11.59 4.93
C TYR A 81 -14.71 -10.83 5.70
N VAL A 82 -13.43 -11.24 5.62
CA VAL A 82 -12.35 -10.62 6.43
C VAL A 82 -12.16 -9.14 6.07
N CYS A 83 -12.11 -8.79 4.78
CA CYS A 83 -12.02 -7.37 4.40
C CYS A 83 -13.30 -6.57 4.69
N GLN A 84 -14.47 -7.20 4.76
CA GLN A 84 -15.69 -6.50 5.19
C GLN A 84 -15.61 -6.15 6.69
N GLU A 85 -15.18 -7.12 7.51
CA GLU A 85 -15.01 -6.92 8.96
C GLU A 85 -13.89 -5.92 9.28
N ALA A 86 -12.85 -5.86 8.46
CA ALA A 86 -11.78 -4.87 8.57
C ALA A 86 -12.27 -3.41 8.51
N TRP A 87 -13.45 -3.12 7.92
CA TRP A 87 -14.00 -1.77 7.95
C TRP A 87 -14.50 -1.34 9.33
N GLY A 88 -14.90 -2.30 10.18
CA GLY A 88 -15.45 -2.05 11.52
C GLY A 88 -14.50 -2.40 12.66
N ILE A 89 -13.44 -3.18 12.39
CA ILE A 89 -12.57 -3.74 13.42
C ILE A 89 -11.10 -3.39 13.13
N GLU A 90 -10.55 -2.49 13.94
CA GLU A 90 -9.22 -1.91 13.75
C GLU A 90 -8.09 -2.97 13.69
N TYR A 91 -8.06 -3.94 14.61
CA TYR A 91 -6.99 -4.94 14.62
C TYR A 91 -7.05 -5.90 13.42
N VAL A 92 -8.24 -6.09 12.83
CA VAL A 92 -8.40 -6.86 11.58
C VAL A 92 -7.85 -6.05 10.40
N PHE A 93 -8.16 -4.76 10.36
CA PHE A 93 -7.59 -3.84 9.38
C PHE A 93 -6.07 -3.79 9.48
N ASP A 94 -5.54 -3.67 10.70
CA ASP A 94 -4.10 -3.62 10.94
C ASP A 94 -3.40 -4.90 10.50
N ALA A 95 -4.00 -6.07 10.71
CA ALA A 95 -3.45 -7.34 10.24
C ALA A 95 -3.41 -7.42 8.70
N VAL A 96 -4.49 -6.99 8.03
CA VAL A 96 -4.57 -6.93 6.56
C VAL A 96 -3.52 -5.98 5.99
N VAL A 97 -3.42 -4.77 6.56
CA VAL A 97 -2.46 -3.75 6.14
C VAL A 97 -1.03 -4.19 6.44
N ALA A 98 -0.76 -4.83 7.58
CA ALA A 98 0.56 -5.36 7.92
C ALA A 98 1.06 -6.33 6.84
N LEU A 99 0.22 -7.29 6.43
CA LEU A 99 0.59 -8.25 5.39
C LEU A 99 0.72 -7.59 4.00
N GLY A 100 -0.16 -6.65 3.68
CA GLY A 100 -0.04 -5.83 2.47
C GLY A 100 1.28 -5.03 2.41
N CYS A 101 1.64 -4.38 3.52
CA CYS A 101 2.91 -3.64 3.68
C CYS A 101 4.10 -4.60 3.60
N MET A 102 4.06 -5.76 4.25
CA MET A 102 5.16 -6.72 4.22
C MET A 102 5.41 -7.23 2.80
N HIS A 103 4.36 -7.59 2.07
CA HIS A 103 4.49 -7.97 0.66
C HIS A 103 5.04 -6.80 -0.18
N ARG A 104 4.48 -5.59 -0.01
CA ARG A 104 4.97 -4.39 -0.71
C ARG A 104 6.46 -4.12 -0.41
N ALA A 105 6.88 -4.27 0.85
CA ALA A 105 8.25 -4.10 1.29
C ALA A 105 9.18 -5.13 0.66
N THR A 106 8.79 -6.41 0.62
CA THR A 106 9.56 -7.47 -0.04
C THR A 106 9.80 -7.14 -1.51
N LEU A 107 8.75 -6.72 -2.23
CA LEU A 107 8.92 -6.25 -3.59
C LEU A 107 9.86 -5.04 -3.59
N LEU A 108 9.65 -4.03 -2.75
CA LEU A 108 10.48 -2.81 -2.69
C LEU A 108 11.98 -3.12 -2.53
N LEU A 109 12.30 -4.04 -1.63
CA LEU A 109 13.65 -4.49 -1.33
C LEU A 109 14.28 -5.35 -2.44
N SER A 110 13.49 -5.96 -3.33
CA SER A 110 14.01 -6.75 -4.45
C SER A 110 14.50 -5.90 -5.64
N GLN A 111 14.30 -4.57 -5.61
CA GLN A 111 14.81 -3.68 -6.65
C GLN A 111 16.28 -3.34 -6.48
N GLN A 112 16.89 -2.95 -7.61
CA GLN A 112 18.29 -2.55 -7.67
C GLN A 112 18.53 -1.09 -7.26
N THR A 113 17.51 -0.23 -7.30
CA THR A 113 17.60 1.20 -6.98
C THR A 113 17.65 1.44 -5.47
N GLU A 114 18.63 2.22 -4.99
CA GLU A 114 18.77 2.54 -3.55
C GLU A 114 17.50 3.20 -2.97
N SER A 115 16.89 4.14 -3.70
CA SER A 115 15.65 4.81 -3.27
C SER A 115 14.48 3.83 -3.06
N ASP A 116 14.35 2.79 -3.88
CA ASP A 116 13.31 1.77 -3.70
C ASP A 116 13.58 0.91 -2.47
N ARG A 117 14.86 0.63 -2.18
CA ARG A 117 15.27 -0.15 -1.02
C ARG A 117 15.02 0.61 0.27
N ASP A 118 15.32 1.91 0.33
CA ASP A 118 15.03 2.77 1.48
C ASP A 118 13.52 2.79 1.76
N HIS A 119 12.71 3.03 0.72
CA HIS A 119 11.25 2.94 0.83
C HIS A 119 10.77 1.55 1.25
N GLY A 120 11.47 0.49 0.84
CA GLY A 120 11.21 -0.88 1.25
C GLY A 120 11.45 -1.13 2.72
N PHE A 121 12.55 -0.62 3.28
CA PHE A 121 12.83 -0.70 4.71
C PHE A 121 11.80 0.09 5.53
N ASP A 122 11.47 1.31 5.11
CA ASP A 122 10.42 2.10 5.76
C ASP A 122 9.08 1.37 5.76
N THR A 123 8.70 0.80 4.61
CA THR A 123 7.44 0.03 4.49
C THR A 123 7.47 -1.21 5.38
N LYS A 124 8.64 -1.86 5.53
CA LYS A 124 8.81 -3.01 6.42
C LYS A 124 8.64 -2.62 7.90
N VAL A 125 9.20 -1.50 8.32
CA VAL A 125 9.01 -0.98 9.70
C VAL A 125 7.53 -0.73 9.97
N ILE A 126 6.82 -0.12 9.02
CA ILE A 126 5.38 0.11 9.13
C ILE A 126 4.62 -1.22 9.23
N ALA A 127 4.99 -2.22 8.43
CA ALA A 127 4.38 -3.55 8.50
C ALA A 127 4.48 -4.15 9.92
N VAL A 128 5.66 -4.07 10.55
CA VAL A 128 5.90 -4.57 11.91
C VAL A 128 5.12 -3.78 12.95
N GLN A 129 4.99 -2.46 12.78
CA GLN A 129 4.18 -1.63 13.66
C GLN A 129 2.70 -2.02 13.61
N MET A 130 2.16 -2.19 12.41
CA MET A 130 0.75 -2.58 12.20
C MET A 130 0.50 -4.00 12.71
N TYR A 131 1.42 -4.94 12.47
CA TYR A 131 1.37 -6.28 13.06
C TYR A 131 1.31 -6.21 14.60
N SER A 132 2.14 -5.36 15.21
CA SER A 132 2.19 -5.22 16.67
C SER A 132 0.88 -4.61 17.23
N ASN A 133 0.30 -3.64 16.53
CA ASN A 133 -1.00 -3.06 16.89
C ASN A 133 -2.12 -4.10 16.78
N ALA A 134 -2.12 -4.89 15.70
CA ALA A 134 -3.08 -5.97 15.50
C ALA A 134 -2.97 -7.02 16.61
N LEU A 135 -1.75 -7.42 16.99
CA LEU A 135 -1.52 -8.40 18.05
C LEU A 135 -2.05 -7.90 19.40
N LYS A 136 -1.83 -6.62 19.71
CA LYS A 136 -2.40 -5.97 20.89
C LYS A 136 -3.93 -6.00 20.86
N GLY A 137 -4.55 -5.61 19.74
CA GLY A 137 -6.01 -5.58 19.62
C GLY A 137 -6.65 -6.98 19.69
N VAL A 138 -5.97 -8.01 19.17
CA VAL A 138 -6.38 -9.42 19.36
C VAL A 138 -6.31 -9.79 20.84
N SER A 139 -5.22 -9.48 21.54
CA SER A 139 -5.06 -9.75 22.97
C SER A 139 -6.17 -9.10 23.80
N ASP A 140 -6.48 -7.82 23.54
CA ASP A 140 -7.54 -7.09 24.23
C ASP A 140 -8.93 -7.71 23.94
N SER A 141 -9.17 -8.13 22.69
CA SER A 141 -10.42 -8.78 22.29
C SER A 141 -10.63 -10.16 22.92
N LEU A 142 -9.55 -10.93 23.08
CA LEU A 142 -9.58 -12.23 23.78
C LEU A 142 -9.95 -12.04 25.26
N ALA A 143 -9.41 -11.01 25.91
CA ALA A 143 -9.73 -10.70 27.30
C ALA A 143 -11.21 -10.34 27.51
N CYS A 144 -11.87 -9.78 26.48
CA CYS A 144 -13.27 -9.39 26.52
C CYS A 144 -14.25 -10.43 25.97
N THR A 145 -13.80 -11.59 25.44
CA THR A 145 -14.63 -12.67 24.86
C THR A 145 -15.58 -12.26 23.72
N GLN A 146 -15.27 -11.17 23.00
CA GLN A 146 -16.16 -10.58 21.98
C GLN A 146 -15.80 -10.95 20.52
N ILE A 147 -14.99 -11.99 20.31
CA ILE A 147 -14.43 -12.28 18.98
C ILE A 147 -15.06 -13.51 18.31
N SER A 148 -15.41 -13.37 17.03
CA SER A 148 -15.72 -14.51 16.16
C SER A 148 -14.47 -15.39 16.02
N MET A 149 -14.60 -16.69 16.30
CA MET A 149 -13.49 -17.64 16.15
C MET A 149 -12.95 -17.65 14.72
N ALA A 150 -13.80 -17.44 13.70
CA ALA A 150 -13.38 -17.36 12.31
C ALA A 150 -12.46 -16.15 12.05
N LEU A 151 -12.76 -15.00 12.65
CA LEU A 151 -11.94 -13.79 12.52
C LEU A 151 -10.63 -13.91 13.28
N LEU A 152 -10.66 -14.49 14.48
CA LEU A 152 -9.45 -14.77 15.24
C LEU A 152 -8.50 -15.66 14.44
N LEU A 153 -9.00 -16.77 13.89
CA LEU A 153 -8.20 -17.66 13.05
C LEU A 153 -7.68 -16.96 11.79
N ALA A 154 -8.51 -16.14 11.14
CA ALA A 154 -8.06 -15.37 9.99
C ALA A 154 -6.88 -14.46 10.32
N VAL A 155 -6.97 -13.68 11.42
CA VAL A 155 -5.90 -12.77 11.84
C VAL A 155 -4.63 -13.54 12.20
N LEU A 156 -4.73 -14.67 12.90
CA LEU A 156 -3.58 -15.52 13.22
C LEU A 156 -2.92 -16.10 11.96
N ILE A 157 -3.71 -16.49 10.96
CA ILE A 157 -3.18 -16.93 9.66
C ILE A 157 -2.45 -15.79 8.94
N LEU A 158 -3.02 -14.57 8.95
CA LEU A 158 -2.35 -13.39 8.38
C LEU A 158 -1.01 -13.13 9.08
N PHE A 159 -0.94 -13.27 10.40
CA PHE A 159 0.29 -13.16 11.19
C PHE A 159 1.34 -14.21 10.78
N ALA A 160 0.93 -15.46 10.63
CA ALA A 160 1.83 -16.51 10.16
C ALA A 160 2.46 -16.12 8.81
N TYR A 161 1.69 -15.60 7.86
CA TYR A 161 2.24 -15.14 6.58
C TYR A 161 3.14 -13.90 6.68
N THR A 162 2.93 -13.01 7.65
CA THR A 162 3.85 -11.87 7.87
C THR A 162 5.21 -12.30 8.41
N GLU A 163 5.26 -13.39 9.18
CA GLU A 163 6.48 -13.90 9.82
C GLU A 163 7.26 -14.87 8.93
N VAL A 164 6.56 -15.59 8.04
CA VAL A 164 7.18 -16.48 7.06
C VAL A 164 8.03 -15.64 6.10
N ARG A 165 9.33 -15.60 6.42
CA ARG A 165 10.39 -15.00 5.61
C ARG A 165 10.20 -15.45 4.15
N PRO A 166 10.21 -14.55 3.15
CA PRO A 166 10.37 -14.98 1.78
C PRO A 166 11.73 -15.67 1.73
N ILE A 167 11.73 -16.99 1.54
CA ILE A 167 12.91 -17.75 1.18
C ILE A 167 13.30 -17.22 -0.20
N ILE A 168 14.17 -16.22 -0.22
CA ILE A 168 14.95 -15.87 -1.39
C ILE A 168 16.12 -16.85 -1.30
N GLU A 169 16.03 -17.97 -2.02
CA GLU A 169 17.19 -18.80 -2.33
C GLU A 169 18.18 -17.95 -3.13
N ASP A 170 19.46 -18.13 -2.80
CA ASP A 170 20.64 -17.38 -3.29
C ASP A 170 20.78 -17.36 -4.83
#